data_AF-A0A960SIK8-F1
#
_entry.id   AF-A0A960SIK8-F1
#
_cell.length_a   1.000
_cell.length_b   1.000
_cell.length_c   1.000
_cell.angle_alpha   90.00
_cell.angle_beta   90.00
_cell.angle_gamma   90.00
#
_symmetry.space_group_name_H-M   'P 1'
#
loop_
_entity.id
_entity.type
_entity.pdbx_description
1 polymer ?
#
loop_
_entity_poly.entity_id
_entity_poly.type
_entity_poly.pdbx_seq_one_letter_code
_entity_poly.pdbx_strand_id
1 'polypeptide(L)'
;MRRSDKHIHELDRIDKEAAEWFVKIDLGLSRDESIAYKSWLEKDSRHKSRMEWYERTWNRFTPIEEFDDAEEEAFWPESSEPVGVRSRYARYLWVFGSFAAVLLVGFLVWRWGGKSEEFVEYESRFAVSAYEN
;
A
#
# COMPACT_ATOMS: atom_id res chain seq x y z
N MET A 1 -22.64 13.83 18.09
CA MET A 1 -22.23 12.46 17.68
C MET A 1 -21.08 12.37 16.67
N ARG A 2 -20.78 13.35 15.80
CA ARG A 2 -19.75 13.22 14.72
C ARG A 2 -18.25 13.14 15.12
N ARG A 3 -17.90 13.28 16.40
CA ARG A 3 -16.46 13.29 16.80
C ARG A 3 -15.88 11.88 16.95
N SER A 4 -16.72 10.87 17.20
CA SER A 4 -16.28 9.48 17.42
C SER A 4 -15.81 8.82 16.13
N ASP A 5 -16.49 9.08 15.01
CA ASP A 5 -16.23 8.37 13.75
C ASP A 5 -14.83 8.70 13.21
N LYS A 6 -14.41 9.97 13.31
CA LYS A 6 -13.07 10.40 12.87
C LYS A 6 -11.95 9.70 13.62
N HIS A 7 -12.14 9.45 14.92
CA HIS A 7 -11.13 8.82 15.75
C HIS A 7 -10.97 7.33 15.41
N ILE A 8 -12.08 6.63 15.14
CA ILE A 8 -12.05 5.22 14.73
C ILE A 8 -11.30 5.06 13.41
N HIS A 9 -11.63 5.88 12.41
CA HIS A 9 -10.94 5.84 11.11
C HIS A 9 -9.45 6.13 11.20
N GLU A 10 -9.03 6.99 12.12
CA GLU A 10 -7.61 7.28 12.32
C GLU A 10 -6.87 6.10 12.94
N LEU A 11 -7.47 5.44 13.93
CA LEU A 11 -6.90 4.23 14.53
C LEU A 11 -6.79 3.09 13.52
N ASP A 12 -7.81 2.88 12.68
CA ASP A 12 -7.76 1.85 11.63
C ASP A 12 -6.64 2.13 10.63
N ARG A 13 -6.41 3.40 10.29
CA ARG A 13 -5.30 3.80 9.41
C ARG A 13 -3.95 3.49 10.06
N ILE A 14 -3.75 3.87 11.32
CA ILE A 14 -2.51 3.60 12.06
C ILE A 14 -2.27 2.09 12.18
N ASP A 15 -3.33 1.32 12.46
CA ASP A 15 -3.26 -0.14 12.57
C ASP A 15 -2.80 -0.79 11.27
N LYS A 16 -3.37 -0.35 10.14
CA LYS A 16 -2.97 -0.81 8.81
C LYS A 16 -1.52 -0.44 8.48
N GLU A 17 -1.12 0.80 8.72
CA GLU A 17 0.27 1.25 8.50
C GLU A 17 1.27 0.45 9.37
N ALA A 18 0.92 0.17 10.63
CA ALA A 18 1.73 -0.64 11.53
C ALA A 18 1.86 -2.09 11.03
N ALA A 19 0.77 -2.70 10.55
CA ALA A 19 0.79 -4.04 9.97
C ALA A 19 1.73 -4.12 8.75
N GLU A 20 1.68 -3.12 7.87
CA GLU A 20 2.55 -3.02 6.70
C GLU A 20 4.03 -2.91 7.10
N TRP A 21 4.35 -2.05 8.07
CA TRP A 21 5.71 -1.92 8.59
C TRP A 21 6.21 -3.19 9.26
N PHE A 22 5.36 -3.87 10.04
CA PHE A 22 5.71 -5.11 10.73
C PHE A 22 6.16 -6.20 9.74
N VAL A 23 5.41 -6.40 8.65
CA VAL A 23 5.78 -7.35 7.59
C VAL A 23 7.08 -6.95 6.90
N LYS A 24 7.30 -5.65 6.64
CA LYS A 24 8.55 -5.19 6.02
C LYS A 24 9.77 -5.41 6.91
N ILE A 25 9.62 -5.27 8.21
CA ILE A 25 10.71 -5.53 9.17
C ILE A 25 11.12 -7.01 9.13
N ASP A 26 10.15 -7.91 9.11
CA ASP A 26 10.38 -9.36 9.01
C ASP A 26 11.12 -9.74 7.70
N LEU A 27 10.81 -9.05 6.60
CA LEU A 27 11.49 -9.24 5.31
C LEU A 27 12.88 -8.58 5.21
N GLY A 28 13.26 -7.79 6.21
CA GLY A 28 14.48 -6.97 6.21
C GLY A 28 14.30 -5.64 5.49
N LEU A 29 14.47 -4.54 6.22
CA LEU A 29 14.35 -3.19 5.66
C LEU A 29 15.60 -2.79 4.87
N SER A 30 15.38 -2.14 3.72
CA SER A 30 16.45 -1.38 3.07
C SER A 30 16.86 -0.15 3.90
N ARG A 31 17.96 0.52 3.50
CA ARG A 31 18.43 1.75 4.18
C ARG A 31 17.38 2.86 4.15
N ASP A 32 16.77 3.10 2.98
CA ASP A 32 15.79 4.18 2.81
C ASP A 32 14.50 3.87 3.57
N GLU A 33 14.07 2.59 3.57
CA GLU A 33 12.93 2.16 4.37
C GLU A 33 13.17 2.26 5.87
N SER A 34 14.40 1.99 6.34
CA SER A 34 14.76 2.18 7.74
C SER A 34 14.64 3.64 8.17
N ILE A 35 14.99 4.58 7.29
CA ILE A 35 14.83 6.02 7.52
C ILE A 35 13.34 6.38 7.54
N ALA A 36 12.57 5.89 6.56
CA ALA A 36 11.14 6.13 6.47
C ALA A 36 10.38 5.56 7.68
N TYR A 37 10.75 4.36 8.15
CA TYR A 37 10.19 3.73 9.34
C TYR A 37 10.45 4.56 10.60
N LYS A 38 11.70 5.04 10.79
CA LYS A 38 12.03 5.96 11.91
C LYS A 38 11.20 7.23 11.86
N SER A 39 11.13 7.87 10.69
CA SER A 39 10.32 9.09 10.51
C SER A 39 8.83 8.83 10.78
N TRP A 40 8.31 7.67 10.35
CA TRP A 40 6.94 7.26 10.64
C TRP A 40 6.71 7.09 12.14
N LEU A 41 7.61 6.44 12.87
CA LEU A 41 7.51 6.30 14.34
C LEU A 41 7.55 7.65 15.07
N GLU A 42 8.35 8.61 14.60
CA GLU A 42 8.50 9.93 15.23
C GLU A 42 7.28 10.84 15.00
N LYS A 43 6.50 10.59 13.96
CA LYS A 43 5.37 11.43 13.57
C LYS A 43 4.21 11.38 14.57
N ASP A 44 3.98 10.23 15.21
CA ASP A 44 2.88 10.02 16.14
C ASP A 44 3.23 8.93 17.16
N SER A 45 3.08 9.21 18.46
CA SER A 45 3.39 8.24 19.53
C SER A 45 2.52 6.98 19.46
N ARG A 46 1.31 7.07 18.88
CA ARG A 46 0.42 5.92 18.67
C ARG A 46 1.02 4.88 17.72
N HIS A 47 1.85 5.30 16.76
CA HIS A 47 2.53 4.39 15.85
C HIS A 47 3.44 3.42 16.60
N LYS A 48 4.25 3.95 17.53
CA LYS A 48 5.13 3.14 18.37
C LYS A 48 4.34 2.14 19.22
N SER A 49 3.28 2.60 19.90
CA SER A 49 2.43 1.72 20.71
C SER A 49 1.77 0.61 19.88
N ARG A 50 1.46 0.88 18.60
CA ARG A 50 0.89 -0.12 17.72
C ARG A 50 1.91 -1.17 17.29
N MET A 51 3.14 -0.76 16.99
CA MET A 51 4.25 -1.70 16.73
C MET A 51 4.53 -2.60 17.94
N GLU A 52 4.57 -2.04 19.16
CA GLU A 52 4.73 -2.82 20.40
C GLU A 52 3.58 -3.83 20.62
N TRP A 53 2.37 -3.51 20.14
CA TRP A 53 1.26 -4.45 20.17
C TRP A 53 1.44 -5.59 19.16
N TYR A 54 1.87 -5.29 17.93
CA TYR A 54 2.17 -6.31 16.92
C TYR A 54 3.30 -7.24 17.37
N GLU A 55 4.40 -6.70 17.88
CA GLU A 55 5.53 -7.48 18.40
C GLU A 55 5.11 -8.43 19.52
N ARG A 56 4.37 -7.93 20.52
CA ARG A 56 3.84 -8.78 21.60
C ARG A 56 2.87 -9.84 21.10
N THR A 57 2.04 -9.50 20.12
CA THR A 57 1.06 -10.44 19.56
C THR A 57 1.78 -11.53 18.77
N TRP A 58 2.75 -11.16 17.95
CA TRP A 58 3.57 -12.09 17.17
C TRP A 58 4.38 -13.02 18.06
N ASN A 59 5.03 -12.50 19.10
CA ASN A 59 5.80 -13.30 20.06
C ASN A 59 4.94 -14.32 20.84
N ARG A 60 3.62 -14.18 20.88
CA ARG A 60 2.72 -15.21 21.44
C ARG A 60 2.44 -16.36 20.47
N PHE A 61 2.61 -16.13 19.18
CA PHE A 61 2.35 -17.11 18.12
C PHE A 61 3.62 -17.78 17.62
N THR A 62 4.79 -17.15 17.76
CA THR A 62 6.06 -17.85 17.64
C THR A 62 6.07 -18.93 18.72
N PRO A 63 5.93 -20.23 18.36
CA PRO A 63 6.08 -21.29 19.34
C PRO A 63 7.43 -21.06 20.01
N ILE A 64 7.51 -21.25 21.33
CA ILE A 64 8.78 -21.25 22.03
C ILE A 64 9.58 -22.40 21.38
N GLU A 65 10.44 -22.08 20.42
CA GLU A 65 11.42 -22.97 19.80
C GLU A 65 12.53 -23.32 20.81
N GLU A 66 12.16 -23.55 22.07
CA GLU A 66 12.87 -24.50 22.92
C GLU A 66 12.35 -25.90 22.56
N PHE A 67 12.36 -26.24 21.27
CA PHE A 67 12.53 -27.64 20.91
C PHE A 67 14.01 -27.88 21.13
N ASP A 68 14.32 -28.43 22.30
CA ASP A 68 15.62 -28.99 22.64
C ASP A 68 16.08 -29.84 21.45
N ASP A 69 17.17 -29.43 20.77
CA ASP A 69 17.70 -30.01 19.53
C ASP A 69 18.03 -31.52 19.64
N ALA A 70 17.79 -32.14 20.80
CA ALA A 70 18.09 -33.52 21.15
C ALA A 70 17.15 -34.57 20.53
N GLU A 71 15.98 -34.22 19.97
CA GLU A 71 15.05 -35.19 19.36
C GLU A 71 14.74 -34.97 17.86
N GLU A 72 15.35 -33.98 17.21
CA GLU A 72 14.96 -33.55 15.85
C GLU A 72 15.37 -34.52 14.72
N GLU A 73 16.20 -35.53 14.99
CA GLU A 73 16.56 -36.55 13.97
C GLU A 73 15.44 -37.57 13.70
N ALA A 74 14.38 -37.65 14.52
CA ALA A 74 13.41 -38.75 14.42
C ALA A 74 12.06 -38.40 13.75
N PHE A 75 11.76 -37.13 13.47
CA PHE A 75 10.38 -36.71 13.14
C PHE A 75 10.19 -35.98 11.80
N TRP A 76 11.17 -35.97 10.90
CA TRP A 76 10.93 -35.49 9.54
C TRP A 76 10.51 -36.66 8.65
N PRO A 77 9.21 -36.78 8.27
CA PRO A 77 8.82 -37.74 7.24
C PRO A 77 9.59 -37.39 5.95
N GLU A 78 10.32 -38.37 5.43
CA GLU A 78 11.27 -38.30 4.31
C GLU A 78 10.65 -37.90 2.95
N SER A 79 9.46 -37.30 2.94
CA SER A 79 8.77 -36.87 1.71
C SER A 79 7.93 -35.62 1.94
N SER A 80 8.58 -34.48 2.15
CA SER A 80 7.98 -33.20 1.79
C SER A 80 8.15 -33.01 0.28
N GLU A 81 7.17 -33.54 -0.48
CA GLU A 81 7.00 -33.11 -1.87
C GLU A 81 7.02 -31.56 -1.90
N PRO A 82 7.72 -30.93 -2.85
CA PRO A 82 7.79 -29.48 -2.91
C PRO A 82 6.38 -28.92 -3.03
N VAL A 83 5.90 -28.30 -1.96
CA VAL A 83 4.62 -27.58 -1.93
C VAL A 83 4.71 -26.55 -3.04
N GLY A 84 4.00 -26.81 -4.14
CA GLY A 84 4.07 -25.98 -5.34
C GLY A 84 3.82 -24.52 -4.98
N VAL A 85 4.86 -23.70 -5.10
CA VAL A 85 4.82 -22.23 -5.11
C VAL A 85 4.10 -21.72 -6.35
N ARG A 86 2.88 -22.22 -6.60
CA ARG A 86 2.06 -21.83 -7.73
C ARG A 86 1.12 -20.73 -7.26
N SER A 87 1.42 -19.52 -7.75
CA SER A 87 0.51 -18.38 -7.94
C SER A 87 0.15 -17.45 -6.77
N ARG A 88 1.08 -17.07 -5.89
CA ARG A 88 0.89 -15.80 -5.12
C ARG A 88 1.20 -14.53 -5.93
N TYR A 89 2.05 -14.63 -6.97
CA TYR A 89 2.39 -13.52 -7.87
C TYR A 89 1.25 -13.06 -8.78
N ALA A 90 0.26 -13.92 -9.05
CA ALA A 90 -0.86 -13.60 -9.94
C ALA A 90 -1.76 -12.48 -9.38
N ARG A 91 -1.85 -12.33 -8.05
CA ARG A 91 -2.65 -11.27 -7.41
C ARG A 91 -1.99 -9.89 -7.50
N TYR A 92 -0.66 -9.81 -7.42
CA TYR A 92 0.06 -8.54 -7.51
C TYR A 92 0.01 -7.93 -8.92
N LEU A 93 0.00 -8.77 -9.97
CA LEU A 93 -0.15 -8.30 -11.35
C LEU A 93 -1.49 -7.59 -11.62
N TRP A 94 -2.56 -7.96 -10.91
CA TRP A 94 -3.86 -7.28 -11.03
C TRP A 94 -3.89 -5.90 -10.37
N VAL A 95 -3.21 -5.74 -9.22
CA VAL A 95 -3.21 -4.47 -8.48
C VAL A 95 -2.30 -3.44 -9.17
N PHE A 96 -1.14 -3.85 -9.69
CA PHE A 96 -0.22 -2.95 -10.39
C PHE A 96 -0.70 -2.55 -11.81
N GLY A 97 -1.53 -3.36 -12.47
CA GLY A 97 -2.09 -3.03 -13.78
C GLY A 97 -2.95 -1.76 -13.80
N SER A 98 -3.70 -1.49 -12.72
CA SER A 98 -4.61 -0.33 -12.61
C SER A 98 -3.86 0.99 -12.61
N PHE A 99 -2.71 1.05 -11.93
CA PHE A 99 -1.94 2.29 -11.77
C PHE A 99 -1.28 2.72 -13.08
N ALA A 100 -0.80 1.75 -13.87
CA ALA A 100 -0.25 1.99 -15.20
C ALA A 100 -1.30 2.55 -16.17
N ALA A 101 -2.55 2.07 -16.10
CA ALA A 101 -3.64 2.57 -16.94
C ALA A 101 -3.98 4.04 -16.66
N VAL A 102 -4.04 4.45 -15.39
CA VAL A 102 -4.35 5.86 -15.02
C VAL A 102 -3.24 6.80 -15.47
N LEU A 103 -1.97 6.42 -15.29
CA LEU A 103 -0.83 7.21 -15.78
C LEU A 103 -0.82 7.32 -17.30
N LEU A 104 -1.16 6.23 -18.01
CA LEU A 104 -1.20 6.22 -19.47
C LEU A 104 -2.32 7.13 -20.01
N VAL A 105 -3.52 7.11 -19.39
CA VAL A 105 -4.63 7.99 -19.78
C VAL A 105 -4.30 9.45 -19.47
N GLY A 106 -3.77 9.75 -18.28
CA GLY A 106 -3.34 11.10 -17.92
C GLY A 106 -2.28 11.64 -18.86
N PHE A 107 -1.30 10.80 -19.24
CA PHE A 107 -0.27 11.16 -20.21
C PHE A 107 -0.84 11.42 -21.60
N LEU A 108 -1.79 10.61 -22.08
CA LEU A 108 -2.44 10.82 -23.38
C LEU A 108 -3.26 12.12 -23.41
N VAL A 109 -4.03 12.40 -22.35
CA VAL A 109 -4.79 13.64 -22.21
C VAL A 109 -3.86 14.85 -22.17
N TRP A 110 -2.74 14.79 -21.44
CA TRP A 110 -1.75 15.87 -21.43
C TRP A 110 -1.07 16.05 -22.80
N ARG A 111 -0.69 14.95 -23.44
CA ARG A 111 0.02 14.92 -24.73
C ARG A 111 -0.84 15.44 -25.89
N TRP A 112 -2.16 15.23 -25.85
CA TRP A 112 -3.10 15.58 -26.93
C TRP A 112 -4.03 16.75 -26.60
N GLY A 113 -4.33 17.00 -25.32
CA GLY A 113 -5.28 18.03 -24.86
C GLY A 113 -4.75 19.46 -24.86
N GLY A 114 -3.44 19.67 -25.00
CA GLY A 114 -2.84 21.01 -25.09
C GLY A 114 -3.11 21.77 -26.40
N LYS A 115 -3.99 21.27 -27.29
CA LYS A 115 -4.31 21.90 -28.59
C LYS A 115 -5.74 22.45 -28.70
N SER A 116 -6.57 22.38 -27.65
CA SER A 116 -7.98 22.78 -27.74
C SER A 116 -8.28 24.25 -27.44
N GLU A 117 -7.27 25.10 -27.20
CA GLU A 117 -7.51 26.54 -26.94
C GLU A 117 -8.00 27.32 -28.18
N GLU A 118 -7.92 26.77 -29.39
CA GLU A 118 -8.41 27.45 -30.60
C GLU A 118 -9.93 27.31 -30.84
N PHE A 119 -10.65 26.44 -30.13
CA PHE A 119 -12.07 26.20 -30.42
C PHE A 119 -13.05 27.13 -29.69
N VAL A 120 -12.62 27.88 -28.67
CA VAL A 120 -13.51 28.80 -27.93
C VAL A 120 -13.64 30.16 -28.63
N GLU A 121 -12.72 30.53 -29.52
CA GLU A 121 -12.76 31.82 -30.21
C GLU A 121 -13.71 31.84 -31.44
N TYR A 122 -14.23 30.68 -31.85
CA TYR A 122 -15.13 30.61 -33.01
C TYR A 122 -16.58 30.97 -32.68
N GLU A 123 -17.07 30.73 -31.45
CA GLU A 123 -18.46 31.06 -31.09
C GLU A 123 -18.69 32.56 -30.82
N SER A 124 -17.65 33.31 -30.42
CA SER A 124 -17.82 34.75 -30.11
C SER A 124 -18.01 35.62 -31.37
N ARG A 125 -17.53 35.17 -32.55
CA ARG A 125 -17.72 35.93 -33.80
C ARG A 125 -19.10 35.76 -34.43
N PHE A 126 -19.83 34.67 -34.15
CA PHE A 126 -21.17 34.47 -34.69
C PHE A 126 -22.28 35.14 -33.87
N ALA A 127 -22.04 35.40 -32.57
CA ALA A 127 -23.05 36.06 -31.72
C ALA A 127 -23.24 37.57 -32.03
N VAL A 128 -22.25 38.24 -32.63
CA VAL A 128 -22.33 39.69 -32.91
C VAL A 128 -23.16 40.01 -34.16
N SER A 129 -23.30 39.06 -35.10
CA SER A 129 -24.05 39.29 -36.35
C SER A 129 -25.58 39.23 -36.20
N ALA A 130 -26.11 38.80 -35.06
CA ALA A 130 -27.55 38.57 -34.87
C ALA A 130 -28.31 39.79 -34.29
N TYR A 131 -27.64 40.90 -33.99
CA TYR A 131 -28.24 42.08 -33.35
C TYR A 131 -28.22 43.37 -34.20
N GLU A 132 -27.75 43.32 -35.45
CA GLU A 132 -27.92 44.40 -36.43
C GLU A 132 -29.05 44.06 -37.42
N ASN A 133 -30.30 44.21 -36.98
CA ASN A 133 -31.46 44.47 -37.85
C ASN A 133 -32.64 45.04 -37.04
#